data_AF-A0A1I5KIM8-F1
#
_entry.id   AF-A0A1I5KIM8-F1
#
_cell.length_a   1.000
_cell.length_b   1.000
_cell.length_c   1.000
_cell.angle_alpha   90.00
_cell.angle_beta   90.00
_cell.angle_gamma   90.00
#
_symmetry.space_group_name_H-M   'P 1'
#
loop_
_entity.id
_entity.type
_entity.pdbx_description
1 polymer ?
#
loop_
_entity_poly.entity_id
_entity_poly.type
_entity_poly.pdbx_seq_one_letter_code
_entity_poly.pdbx_strand_id
1 'polypeptide(L)'
;MKFRILAAATASLALAACGSADDASTEAEADTVEVAADEALEPVTEEPVEDAAASEPVEVDNSAAEAAETASIEEAGDNAAATAEAALDAMAEENQ
;
A
#
# COMPACT_ATOMS: atom_id res chain seq x y z
N MET A 1 38.39 -5.98 -18.67
CA MET A 1 37.16 -6.02 -19.50
C MET A 1 36.86 -7.40 -20.12
N LYS A 2 37.72 -8.43 -19.96
CA LYS A 2 37.49 -9.78 -20.52
C LYS A 2 36.58 -10.69 -19.67
N PHE A 3 36.45 -10.41 -18.36
CA PHE A 3 35.60 -11.18 -17.45
C PHE A 3 34.10 -10.92 -17.58
N ARG A 4 33.70 -9.77 -18.14
CA ARG A 4 32.28 -9.41 -18.31
C ARG A 4 31.60 -10.12 -19.49
N ILE A 5 32.37 -10.47 -20.52
CA ILE A 5 31.86 -11.18 -21.69
C ILE A 5 31.56 -12.65 -21.33
N LEU A 6 32.37 -13.25 -20.45
CA LEU A 6 32.18 -14.63 -20.02
C LEU A 6 30.92 -14.81 -19.16
N ALA A 7 30.61 -13.85 -18.29
CA ALA A 7 29.41 -13.88 -17.45
C ALA A 7 28.11 -13.74 -18.25
N ALA A 8 28.12 -12.97 -19.33
CA ALA A 8 26.96 -12.81 -20.20
C ALA A 8 26.64 -14.11 -20.96
N ALA A 9 27.66 -14.85 -21.41
CA ALA A 9 27.48 -16.09 -22.15
C ALA A 9 26.87 -17.22 -21.30
N THR A 10 27.22 -17.32 -20.02
CA THR A 10 26.64 -18.32 -19.10
C THR A 10 25.20 -18.00 -18.71
N ALA A 11 24.85 -16.71 -18.63
CA ALA A 11 23.49 -16.28 -18.32
C ALA A 11 22.49 -16.67 -19.42
N SER A 12 22.91 -16.61 -20.69
CA SER A 12 22.08 -17.04 -21.82
C SER A 12 21.79 -18.55 -21.84
N LEU A 13 22.76 -19.38 -21.44
CA LEU A 13 22.56 -20.84 -21.32
C LEU A 13 21.64 -21.21 -20.14
N ALA A 14 21.73 -20.49 -19.02
CA ALA A 14 20.85 -20.69 -17.87
C ALA A 14 19.39 -20.27 -18.17
N LEU A 15 19.18 -19.19 -18.93
CA LEU A 15 17.85 -18.79 -19.40
C LEU A 15 17.24 -19.78 -20.39
N ALA A 16 18.04 -20.41 -21.25
CA ALA A 16 17.56 -21.45 -22.17
C ALA A 16 17.13 -22.73 -21.42
N ALA A 17 17.78 -23.05 -20.30
CA ALA A 17 17.40 -24.18 -19.45
C ALA A 17 16.16 -23.88 -18.57
N CYS A 18 15.94 -22.62 -18.20
CA CYS A 18 14.74 -22.16 -17.48
C CYS A 18 13.61 -21.71 -18.44
N GLY A 19 13.87 -21.72 -19.74
CA GLY A 19 12.99 -21.25 -20.82
C GLY A 19 12.57 -22.36 -21.78
N SER A 20 12.69 -23.63 -21.36
CA SER A 20 11.84 -24.68 -21.91
C SER A 20 10.44 -24.43 -21.33
N ALA A 21 9.72 -23.49 -21.94
CA ALA A 21 8.29 -23.35 -21.74
C ALA A 21 7.65 -24.59 -22.37
N ASP A 22 7.72 -25.71 -21.65
CA ASP A 22 6.69 -26.72 -21.80
C ASP A 22 5.38 -25.99 -21.49
N ASP A 23 4.44 -26.05 -22.43
CA ASP A 23 3.14 -25.40 -22.27
C ASP A 23 2.40 -26.11 -21.14
N ALA A 24 2.65 -25.70 -19.90
CA ALA A 24 2.02 -26.25 -18.72
C ALA A 24 0.50 -26.00 -18.69
N SER A 25 -0.06 -25.30 -19.69
CA SER A 25 -1.50 -25.13 -19.84
C SER A 25 -2.19 -26.44 -20.23
N THR A 26 -1.46 -27.41 -20.80
CA THR A 26 -2.05 -28.69 -21.24
C THR A 26 -2.02 -29.77 -20.17
N GLU A 27 -1.13 -29.70 -19.17
CA GLU A 27 -0.94 -30.77 -18.16
C GLU A 27 -1.81 -30.57 -16.89
N ALA A 28 -2.38 -29.39 -16.70
CA ALA A 28 -3.20 -29.06 -15.55
C ALA A 28 -4.61 -28.67 -16.01
N GLU A 29 -5.44 -29.66 -16.32
CA GLU A 29 -6.88 -29.47 -16.21
C GLU A 29 -7.16 -29.12 -14.74
N ALA A 30 -7.40 -27.84 -14.46
CA ALA A 30 -7.82 -27.43 -13.13
C ALA A 30 -9.16 -28.13 -12.88
N ASP A 31 -9.17 -29.10 -11.96
CA ASP A 31 -10.40 -29.71 -11.46
C ASP A 31 -11.34 -28.57 -11.07
N THR A 32 -12.35 -28.31 -11.91
CA THR A 32 -13.41 -27.40 -11.55
C THR A 32 -14.10 -28.05 -10.38
N VAL A 33 -13.98 -27.44 -9.20
CA VAL A 33 -14.79 -27.86 -8.06
C VAL A 33 -16.24 -27.69 -8.51
N GLU A 34 -16.91 -28.79 -8.83
CA GLU A 34 -18.32 -28.89 -9.19
C GLU A 34 -19.20 -28.62 -7.96
N VAL A 35 -18.86 -27.58 -7.18
CA VAL A 35 -19.78 -27.03 -6.20
C VAL A 35 -20.77 -26.22 -7.03
N ALA A 36 -22.03 -26.66 -7.01
CA ALA A 36 -23.09 -25.92 -7.70
C ALA A 36 -23.04 -24.46 -7.21
N ALA A 37 -23.01 -23.51 -8.13
CA ALA A 37 -22.98 -22.08 -7.78
C ALA A 37 -24.14 -21.70 -6.83
N ASP A 38 -25.24 -22.45 -6.92
CA ASP A 38 -26.41 -22.34 -6.05
C ASP A 38 -26.09 -22.63 -4.57
N GLU A 39 -25.20 -23.57 -4.26
CA GLU A 39 -24.80 -23.92 -2.88
C GLU A 39 -24.03 -22.77 -2.21
N ALA A 40 -23.22 -22.03 -2.97
CA ALA A 40 -22.49 -20.86 -2.46
C ALA A 40 -23.40 -19.62 -2.26
N LEU A 41 -24.59 -19.62 -2.87
CA LEU A 41 -25.58 -18.54 -2.80
C LEU A 41 -26.76 -18.88 -1.88
N GLU A 42 -26.73 -20.02 -1.19
CA GLU A 42 -27.77 -20.37 -0.22
C GLU A 42 -27.88 -19.27 0.85
N PRO A 43 -29.12 -18.88 1.20
CA PRO A 43 -29.32 -17.84 2.20
C PRO A 43 -28.85 -18.32 3.57
N VAL A 44 -28.10 -17.48 4.27
CA VAL A 44 -27.83 -17.69 5.70
C VAL A 44 -29.16 -17.54 6.44
N THR A 45 -29.60 -18.60 7.10
CA THR A 45 -30.89 -18.65 7.82
C THR A 45 -30.72 -18.46 9.32
N GLU A 46 -29.48 -18.54 9.82
CA GLU A 46 -29.16 -18.27 11.21
C GLU A 46 -29.52 -16.83 11.59
N GLU A 47 -30.23 -16.69 12.71
CA GLU A 47 -30.47 -15.40 13.32
C GLU A 47 -29.14 -14.80 13.81
N PRO A 48 -28.92 -13.48 13.63
CA PRO A 48 -27.72 -12.83 14.13
C PRO A 48 -27.64 -13.00 15.64
N VAL A 49 -26.48 -13.43 16.13
CA VAL A 49 -26.21 -13.52 17.57
C VAL A 49 -26.06 -12.12 18.14
N GLU A 50 -26.71 -11.87 19.28
CA GLU A 50 -26.64 -10.59 19.98
C GLU A 50 -25.23 -10.36 20.53
N ASP A 51 -24.60 -9.25 20.11
CA ASP A 51 -23.33 -8.78 20.67
C ASP A 51 -23.62 -7.77 21.79
N ALA A 52 -23.48 -8.21 23.04
CA ALA A 52 -23.69 -7.37 24.21
C ALA A 52 -22.73 -6.16 24.27
N ALA A 53 -21.54 -6.25 23.65
CA ALA A 53 -20.58 -5.16 23.61
C ALA A 53 -20.91 -4.11 22.54
N ALA A 54 -21.79 -4.41 21.58
CA ALA A 54 -22.15 -3.47 20.52
C ALA A 54 -22.90 -2.22 21.04
N SER A 55 -23.52 -2.31 22.22
CA SER A 55 -24.22 -1.19 22.89
C SER A 55 -23.40 -0.52 23.98
N GLU A 56 -22.21 -1.03 24.29
CA GLU A 56 -21.35 -0.45 25.32
C GLU A 56 -20.76 0.87 24.80
N PRO A 57 -20.82 1.97 25.58
CA PRO A 57 -20.14 3.20 25.21
C PRO A 57 -18.64 2.95 25.17
N VAL A 58 -18.03 3.18 24.01
CA VAL A 58 -16.58 3.17 23.87
C VAL A 58 -16.06 4.55 24.25
N GLU A 59 -15.33 4.62 25.35
CA GLU A 59 -14.57 5.82 25.73
C GLU A 59 -13.39 5.98 24.76
N VAL A 60 -13.55 6.87 23.78
CA VAL A 60 -12.49 7.23 22.85
C VAL A 60 -11.73 8.43 23.42
N ASP A 61 -10.54 8.18 23.97
CA ASP A 61 -9.62 9.25 24.33
C ASP A 61 -8.93 9.78 23.06
N ASN A 62 -9.35 10.96 22.62
CA ASN A 62 -8.77 11.62 21.45
C ASN A 62 -7.73 12.69 21.82
N SER A 63 -7.37 12.83 23.10
CA SER A 63 -6.50 13.89 23.60
C SER A 63 -5.14 13.92 22.89
N ALA A 64 -4.57 12.74 22.59
CA ALA A 64 -3.31 12.63 21.87
C ALA A 64 -3.42 13.10 20.40
N ALA A 65 -4.54 12.80 19.74
CA ALA A 65 -4.78 13.24 18.36
C ALA A 65 -5.00 14.75 18.28
N GLU A 66 -5.76 15.33 19.22
CA GLU A 66 -5.99 16.78 19.27
C GLU A 66 -4.71 17.56 19.59
N ALA A 67 -3.85 17.02 20.47
CA ALA A 67 -2.55 17.60 20.76
C ALA A 67 -1.63 17.59 19.53
N ALA A 68 -1.62 16.48 18.77
CA ALA A 68 -0.85 16.36 17.54
C ALA A 68 -1.34 17.32 16.44
N GLU A 69 -2.66 17.49 16.30
CA GLU A 69 -3.24 18.43 15.35
C GLU A 69 -2.90 19.88 15.69
N THR A 70 -2.99 20.25 16.98
CA THR A 70 -2.60 21.59 17.45
C THR A 70 -1.13 21.88 17.14
N ALA A 71 -0.23 20.95 17.45
CA ALA A 71 1.20 21.10 17.15
C ALA A 71 1.46 21.25 15.64
N SER A 72 0.73 20.49 14.80
CA SER A 72 0.86 20.58 13.34
C SER A 72 0.39 21.95 12.80
N ILE A 73 -0.64 22.54 13.39
CA ILE A 73 -1.14 23.87 12.99
C ILE A 73 -0.14 24.96 13.37
N GLU A 74 0.43 24.88 14.56
CA GLU A 74 1.47 25.80 15.02
C GLU A 74 2.70 25.76 14.11
N GLU A 75 3.21 24.57 13.81
CA GLU A 75 4.37 24.39 12.93
C GLU A 75 4.09 24.87 11.49
N ALA A 76 2.88 24.66 10.97
CA ALA A 76 2.49 25.19 9.67
C ALA A 76 2.47 26.73 9.67
N GLY A 77 1.99 27.34 10.75
CA GLY A 77 1.99 28.80 10.95
C GLY A 77 3.40 29.38 10.99
N ASP A 78 4.29 28.76 11.76
CA ASP A 78 5.68 29.19 11.89
C ASP A 78 6.43 29.09 10.55
N ASN A 79 6.25 27.99 9.81
CA ASN A 79 6.82 27.82 8.48
C ASN A 79 6.29 28.85 7.48
N ALA A 80 5.00 29.19 7.54
CA ALA A 80 4.40 30.21 6.68
C ALA A 80 4.98 31.60 6.98
N ALA A 81 5.15 31.95 8.26
CA ALA A 81 5.77 33.21 8.66
C ALA A 81 7.23 33.31 8.21
N ALA A 82 8.02 32.26 8.44
CA ALA A 82 9.42 32.20 7.99
C ALA A 82 9.56 32.30 6.46
N THR A 83 8.65 31.67 5.72
CA THR A 83 8.62 31.76 4.25
C THR A 83 8.29 33.18 3.80
N ALA A 84 7.31 33.84 4.44
CA ALA A 84 6.96 35.22 4.12
C ALA A 84 8.11 36.19 4.40
N GLU A 85 8.82 36.01 5.51
CA GLU A 85 10.00 36.82 5.86
C GLU A 85 11.13 36.62 4.84
N ALA A 86 11.47 35.37 4.49
CA ALA A 86 12.47 35.08 3.47
C ALA A 86 12.11 35.66 2.08
N ALA A 87 10.82 35.67 1.73
CA ALA A 87 10.35 36.29 0.49
C ALA A 87 10.51 37.81 0.49
N LEU A 88 10.25 38.48 1.62
CA LEU A 88 10.44 39.91 1.77
C LEU A 88 11.92 40.29 1.69
N ASP A 89 12.80 39.53 2.32
CA ASP A 89 14.25 39.74 2.26
C ASP A 89 14.78 39.58 0.83
N ALA A 90 14.36 38.53 0.11
CA ALA A 90 14.74 38.32 -1.28
C ALA A 90 14.31 39.49 -2.20
N MET A 91 13.11 40.05 -1.99
CA MET A 91 12.64 41.23 -2.72
C MET A 91 13.43 42.50 -2.39
N ALA A 92 13.94 42.63 -1.16
CA ALA A 92 14.75 43.75 -0.73
C ALA A 92 16.20 43.68 -1.28
N GLU A 93 16.71 42.46 -1.50
CA GLU A 93 18.01 42.22 -2.13
C GLU A 93 17.99 42.41 -3.66
N GLU A 94 16.89 42.08 -4.35
CA GLU A 94 16.74 42.31 -5.80
C GLU A 94 16.65 43.80 -6.20
N ASN A 95 16.32 44.69 -5.26
CA ASN A 95 16.13 46.13 -5.51
C ASN A 95 17.35 47.01 -5.13
N GLN A 96 18.50 46.41 -4.83
CA GLN A 96 19.79 47.10 -4.58
C GLN A 96 20.79 46.82 -5.70
#